data_AF-A0A1E4HTV1-F1
#
_entry.id   AF-A0A1E4HTV1-F1
#
_cell.length_a   1.000
_cell.length_b   1.000
_cell.length_c   1.000
_cell.angle_alpha   90.00
_cell.angle_beta   90.00
_cell.angle_gamma   90.00
#
_symmetry.space_group_name_H-M   'P 1'
#
loop_
_entity.id
_entity.type
_entity.pdbx_description
1 polymer ?
#
loop_
_entity_poly.entity_id
_entity_poly.type
_entity_poly.pdbx_seq_one_letter_code
_entity_poly.pdbx_strand_id
1 'polypeptide(L)'
;MHPEPTRAPAPLTVDGRLGPRFVVTPAEPGGVQNGSLLDGVPVPGPMLHGETLDRLVDDVAALRDTPDRTVAASLWMSQYASWLVGAVIAERARGRLLGASLDAVTLVSDRGVVQGIRFARAARPAVPDVDDALVAALVDDNLAVVVGRLRARVRISSRNLWGSVAAAFATGTRVLSWCAPPTDPIHDAPTAAAFARDLLGRRRGLDRLVGLGELDEAGRSWLVVHRGACCLAYRTPTGRTCATCTLLDPDERADRFRGFVNDYLQESR
;
A
#
# COMPACT_ATOMS: atom_id res chain seq x y z
N MET A 1 17.80 8.91 -43.49
CA MET A 1 18.54 8.02 -42.58
C MET A 1 19.40 8.90 -41.67
N HIS A 2 18.87 9.24 -40.50
CA HIS A 2 19.59 9.84 -39.37
C HIS A 2 18.84 9.42 -38.09
N PRO A 3 19.56 9.24 -36.97
CA PRO A 3 19.19 8.32 -35.90
C PRO A 3 18.11 8.89 -34.96
N GLU A 4 17.24 8.01 -34.48
CA GLU A 4 16.31 8.27 -33.39
C GLU A 4 17.07 8.61 -32.09
N PRO A 5 16.74 9.72 -31.41
CA PRO A 5 17.33 10.01 -30.12
C PRO A 5 16.67 9.14 -29.04
N THR A 6 17.51 8.35 -28.39
CA THR A 6 17.25 7.54 -27.19
C THR A 6 16.67 8.39 -26.06
N ARG A 7 15.41 8.12 -25.67
CA ARG A 7 14.70 8.80 -24.59
C ARG A 7 14.88 8.07 -23.25
N ALA A 8 15.33 8.81 -22.23
CA ALA A 8 15.47 8.34 -20.85
C ALA A 8 14.11 8.32 -20.11
N PRO A 9 13.84 7.36 -19.20
CA PRO A 9 12.53 7.19 -18.56
C PRO A 9 12.35 8.00 -17.25
N ALA A 10 11.06 8.25 -16.94
CA ALA A 10 10.54 9.24 -15.99
C ALA A 10 9.75 8.59 -14.80
N PRO A 11 9.51 9.26 -13.64
CA PRO A 11 9.04 8.63 -12.36
C PRO A 11 7.50 8.65 -12.03
N LEU A 12 7.01 7.80 -11.11
CA LEU A 12 5.71 7.06 -11.16
C LEU A 12 4.63 7.43 -10.07
N THR A 13 3.31 7.23 -10.29
CA THR A 13 2.13 7.57 -9.39
C THR A 13 0.90 6.61 -9.47
N VAL A 14 0.18 6.30 -8.35
CA VAL A 14 -0.96 5.30 -8.17
C VAL A 14 -2.37 5.97 -7.90
N ASP A 15 -3.55 5.25 -7.88
CA ASP A 15 -4.93 5.66 -7.39
C ASP A 15 -5.70 4.48 -6.70
N GLY A 16 -6.69 4.76 -5.81
CA GLY A 16 -7.23 3.91 -4.73
C GLY A 16 -8.67 3.33 -4.82
N ARG A 17 -9.36 3.26 -5.97
CA ARG A 17 -10.65 2.51 -6.14
C ARG A 17 -10.43 1.05 -6.53
N LEU A 18 -11.35 0.10 -6.23
CA LEU A 18 -11.20 -1.31 -6.66
C LEU A 18 -11.31 -1.29 -8.20
N GLY A 19 -10.16 -1.20 -8.88
CA GLY A 19 -10.01 -0.87 -10.31
C GLY A 19 -8.80 0.08 -10.53
N PRO A 20 -8.26 0.18 -11.75
CA PRO A 20 -6.84 -0.02 -12.09
C PRO A 20 -5.85 0.46 -11.00
N ARG A 21 -5.56 -0.41 -10.03
CA ARG A 21 -4.73 -0.09 -8.86
C ARG A 21 -3.28 -0.40 -9.14
N PHE A 22 -2.42 0.54 -8.78
CA PHE A 22 -0.99 0.59 -9.09
C PHE A 22 -0.66 0.97 -10.53
N VAL A 23 -1.33 2.02 -11.02
CA VAL A 23 -0.74 2.81 -12.10
C VAL A 23 0.58 3.37 -11.57
N VAL A 24 1.60 3.34 -12.40
CA VAL A 24 2.96 3.75 -12.07
C VAL A 24 3.35 4.53 -13.33
N THR A 25 3.00 5.82 -13.37
CA THR A 25 3.07 6.71 -14.56
C THR A 25 4.30 7.63 -14.60
N PRO A 26 5.17 7.54 -15.62
CA PRO A 26 6.36 8.38 -15.72
C PRO A 26 6.05 9.90 -15.70
N ALA A 27 6.78 10.70 -14.91
CA ALA A 27 6.71 12.16 -14.87
C ALA A 27 7.73 12.78 -15.84
N GLU A 28 7.29 13.46 -16.89
CA GLU A 28 8.21 13.95 -17.94
C GLU A 28 9.38 14.79 -17.39
N PRO A 29 10.62 14.59 -17.91
CA PRO A 29 11.75 15.41 -17.50
C PRO A 29 11.59 16.84 -18.03
N GLY A 30 11.52 17.83 -17.13
CA GLY A 30 11.70 19.23 -17.47
C GLY A 30 10.44 20.08 -17.74
N GLY A 31 9.24 19.56 -17.48
CA GLY A 31 8.01 20.34 -17.61
C GLY A 31 7.23 20.39 -16.30
N VAL A 32 7.12 21.58 -15.69
CA VAL A 32 5.93 21.90 -14.90
C VAL A 32 4.77 21.89 -15.89
N GLN A 33 4.16 20.73 -16.14
CA GLN A 33 2.91 20.67 -16.87
C GLN A 33 1.78 21.01 -15.89
N ASN A 34 1.17 22.17 -16.14
CA ASN A 34 -0.15 22.53 -15.63
C ASN A 34 -1.15 21.46 -16.10
N GLY A 35 -1.37 20.45 -15.27
CA GLY A 35 -2.22 19.29 -15.55
C GLY A 35 -1.92 18.15 -14.58
N SER A 36 -2.00 18.42 -13.27
CA SER A 36 -1.64 17.45 -12.24
C SER A 36 -2.64 16.28 -12.23
N LEU A 37 -2.21 15.08 -12.60
CA LEU A 37 -3.00 13.84 -12.40
C LEU A 37 -3.24 13.52 -10.92
N LEU A 38 -2.58 14.24 -10.00
CA LEU A 38 -2.82 14.16 -8.57
C LEU A 38 -3.19 15.54 -8.03
N ASP A 39 -4.44 15.72 -7.62
CA ASP A 39 -4.81 16.90 -6.85
C ASP A 39 -4.24 16.74 -5.43
N GLY A 40 -3.34 17.61 -4.99
CA GLY A 40 -2.83 17.55 -3.61
C GLY A 40 -1.51 18.28 -3.37
N VAL A 41 -1.22 18.48 -2.08
CA VAL A 41 0.01 19.10 -1.59
C VAL A 41 1.13 18.06 -1.54
N PRO A 42 2.28 18.29 -2.21
CA PRO A 42 3.43 17.42 -2.07
C PRO A 42 4.08 17.60 -0.70
N VAL A 43 4.39 16.47 -0.06
CA VAL A 43 5.05 16.39 1.25
C VAL A 43 6.25 15.46 1.12
N PRO A 44 7.49 15.99 1.00
CA PRO A 44 8.70 15.20 1.01
C PRO A 44 8.74 14.27 2.23
N GLY A 45 9.13 13.01 2.05
CA GLY A 45 9.15 12.03 3.13
C GLY A 45 9.93 12.48 4.38
N PRO A 46 11.10 13.15 4.26
CA PRO A 46 11.79 13.67 5.44
C PRO A 46 10.92 14.60 6.29
N MET A 47 10.02 15.38 5.66
CA MET A 47 9.10 16.31 6.34
C MET A 47 7.90 15.64 7.03
N LEU A 48 7.74 14.32 6.96
CA LEU A 48 6.70 13.58 7.66
C LEU A 48 6.97 13.50 9.18
N HIS A 49 7.05 14.64 9.85
CA HIS A 49 7.28 14.80 11.29
C HIS A 49 6.62 16.08 11.82
N GLY A 50 6.62 16.25 13.14
CA GLY A 50 6.17 17.48 13.80
C GLY A 50 4.78 17.93 13.35
N GLU A 51 4.63 19.23 13.11
CA GLU A 51 3.37 19.87 12.70
C GLU A 51 2.81 19.33 11.37
N THR A 52 3.67 18.93 10.43
CA THR A 52 3.22 18.34 9.16
C THR A 52 2.49 17.04 9.41
N LEU A 53 3.04 16.18 10.28
CA LEU A 53 2.41 14.92 10.63
C LEU A 53 1.13 15.12 11.45
N ASP A 54 1.12 16.10 12.36
CA ASP A 54 -0.10 16.45 13.12
C ASP A 54 -1.22 16.88 12.20
N ARG A 55 -0.95 17.81 11.28
CA ARG A 55 -1.93 18.28 10.30
C ARG A 55 -2.49 17.13 9.47
N LEU A 56 -1.65 16.21 8.98
CA LEU A 56 -2.12 15.06 8.21
C LEU A 56 -3.05 14.14 9.01
N VAL A 57 -2.77 13.95 10.30
CA VAL A 57 -3.64 13.19 11.21
C VAL A 57 -4.94 13.95 11.48
N ASP A 58 -4.88 15.25 11.69
CA ASP A 58 -6.04 16.10 11.93
C ASP A 58 -6.95 16.21 10.70
N ASP A 59 -6.37 16.29 9.51
CA ASP A 59 -7.11 16.23 8.26
C ASP A 59 -7.87 14.91 8.12
N VAL A 60 -7.26 13.77 8.51
CA VAL A 60 -7.96 12.47 8.55
C VAL A 60 -9.03 12.43 9.64
N ALA A 61 -8.78 13.02 10.80
CA ALA A 61 -9.76 13.10 11.88
C ALA A 61 -11.02 13.86 11.42
N ALA A 62 -10.82 15.02 10.77
CA ALA A 62 -11.89 15.81 10.18
C ALA A 62 -12.62 15.06 9.06
N LEU A 63 -11.88 14.45 8.13
CA LEU A 63 -12.46 13.68 7.02
C LEU A 63 -13.32 12.49 7.50
N ARG A 64 -12.92 11.87 8.61
CA ARG A 64 -13.58 10.68 9.16
C ARG A 64 -14.57 11.01 10.27
N ASP A 65 -14.78 12.29 10.54
CA ASP A 65 -15.63 12.79 11.61
C ASP A 65 -15.37 12.07 12.94
N THR A 66 -14.09 11.96 13.31
CA THR A 66 -13.68 11.25 14.53
C THR A 66 -12.87 12.16 15.45
N PRO A 67 -13.27 12.29 16.74
CA PRO A 67 -12.46 13.01 17.71
C PRO A 67 -11.25 12.19 18.19
N ASP A 68 -11.18 10.89 17.88
CA ASP A 68 -10.10 10.02 18.33
C ASP A 68 -8.91 10.08 17.36
N ARG A 69 -7.90 10.87 17.73
CA ARG A 69 -6.63 10.97 16.99
C ARG A 69 -5.91 9.62 16.82
N THR A 70 -6.18 8.64 17.68
CA THR A 70 -5.65 7.27 17.55
C THR A 70 -6.24 6.58 16.32
N VAL A 71 -7.55 6.72 16.11
CA VAL A 71 -8.23 6.21 14.91
C VAL A 71 -7.67 6.91 13.68
N ALA A 72 -7.61 8.24 13.70
CA ALA A 72 -7.10 9.02 12.58
C ALA A 72 -5.65 8.67 12.20
N ALA A 73 -4.75 8.56 13.18
CA ALA A 73 -3.35 8.17 12.95
C ALA A 73 -3.22 6.75 12.38
N SER A 74 -4.02 5.80 12.88
CA SER A 74 -4.05 4.43 12.35
C SER A 74 -4.53 4.36 10.90
N LEU A 75 -5.57 5.14 10.57
CA LEU A 75 -6.12 5.22 9.21
C LEU A 75 -5.16 5.94 8.26
N TRP A 76 -4.53 7.03 8.69
CA TRP A 76 -3.51 7.71 7.91
C TRP A 76 -2.32 6.77 7.60
N MET A 77 -1.79 6.08 8.63
CA MET A 77 -0.71 5.11 8.44
C MET A 77 -1.12 3.97 7.49
N SER A 78 -2.37 3.51 7.55
CA SER A 78 -2.90 2.49 6.63
C SER A 78 -2.87 2.97 5.18
N GLN A 79 -3.27 4.23 4.93
CA GLN A 79 -3.21 4.82 3.60
C GLN A 79 -1.75 4.91 3.13
N TYR A 80 -0.90 5.58 3.91
CA TYR A 80 0.51 5.79 3.56
C TYR A 80 1.23 4.47 3.23
N ALA A 81 1.09 3.47 4.11
CA ALA A 81 1.69 2.16 3.88
C ALA A 81 1.13 1.48 2.63
N SER A 82 -0.18 1.49 2.41
CA SER A 82 -0.79 0.82 1.23
C SER A 82 -0.30 1.37 -0.08
N TRP A 83 -0.17 2.70 -0.15
CA TRP A 83 0.31 3.41 -1.33
C TRP A 83 1.77 3.15 -1.63
N LEU A 84 2.63 3.27 -0.61
CA LEU A 84 4.06 3.04 -0.75
C LEU A 84 4.38 1.56 -1.04
N VAL A 85 3.89 0.66 -0.18
CA VAL A 85 4.20 -0.77 -0.26
C VAL A 85 3.62 -1.38 -1.53
N GLY A 86 2.39 -1.00 -1.91
CA GLY A 86 1.76 -1.55 -3.11
C GLY A 86 2.54 -1.25 -4.38
N ALA A 87 3.04 -0.01 -4.55
CA ALA A 87 3.89 0.35 -5.68
C ALA A 87 5.22 -0.45 -5.68
N VAL A 88 5.86 -0.57 -4.51
CA VAL A 88 7.13 -1.30 -4.37
C VAL A 88 6.98 -2.78 -4.68
N ILE A 89 5.94 -3.43 -4.16
CA ILE A 89 5.65 -4.84 -4.41
C ILE A 89 5.29 -5.07 -5.89
N ALA A 90 4.52 -4.17 -6.50
CA ALA A 90 4.15 -4.26 -7.92
C ALA A 90 5.39 -4.26 -8.82
N GLU A 91 6.34 -3.35 -8.57
CA GLU A 91 7.60 -3.31 -9.32
C GLU A 91 8.48 -4.51 -9.02
N ARG A 92 8.51 -4.97 -7.76
CA ARG A 92 9.29 -6.16 -7.39
C ARG A 92 8.78 -7.43 -8.05
N ALA A 93 7.46 -7.61 -8.16
CA ALA A 93 6.86 -8.74 -8.88
C ALA A 93 7.29 -8.77 -10.36
N ARG A 94 7.61 -7.61 -10.94
CA ARG A 94 8.11 -7.45 -12.32
C ARG A 94 9.63 -7.50 -12.43
N GLY A 95 10.33 -7.91 -11.37
CA GLY A 95 11.79 -7.96 -11.34
C GLY A 95 12.46 -6.57 -11.35
N ARG A 96 11.78 -5.54 -10.82
CA ARG A 96 12.30 -4.17 -10.72
C ARG A 96 12.29 -3.67 -9.27
N LEU A 97 13.03 -2.60 -9.01
CA LEU A 97 13.18 -2.01 -7.68
C LEU A 97 12.89 -0.51 -7.72
N LEU A 98 12.09 -0.05 -6.76
CA LEU A 98 11.89 1.36 -6.44
C LEU A 98 12.68 1.71 -5.17
N GLY A 99 13.30 2.90 -5.17
CA GLY A 99 13.92 3.44 -3.96
C GLY A 99 12.85 3.88 -2.97
N ALA A 100 12.70 3.14 -1.87
CA ALA A 100 11.58 3.30 -0.93
C ALA A 100 11.96 3.90 0.43
N SER A 101 13.23 4.30 0.61
CA SER A 101 13.68 5.04 1.79
C SER A 101 12.92 6.35 1.93
N LEU A 102 12.85 6.88 3.17
CA LEU A 102 12.04 8.05 3.45
C LEU A 102 12.45 9.29 2.64
N ASP A 103 13.75 9.45 2.38
CA ASP A 103 14.31 10.54 1.56
C ASP A 103 14.10 10.37 0.05
N ALA A 104 13.75 9.16 -0.41
CA ALA A 104 13.52 8.84 -1.80
C ALA A 104 12.04 8.98 -2.22
N VAL A 105 11.14 9.39 -1.32
CA VAL A 105 9.71 9.45 -1.59
C VAL A 105 9.11 10.83 -1.27
N THR A 106 8.10 11.22 -2.03
CA THR A 106 7.27 12.39 -1.76
C THR A 106 5.81 11.94 -1.75
N LEU A 107 5.14 12.14 -0.62
CA LEU A 107 3.71 11.92 -0.48
C LEU A 107 2.97 13.04 -1.21
N VAL A 108 1.88 12.71 -1.91
CA VAL A 108 0.91 13.71 -2.38
C VAL A 108 -0.37 13.48 -1.63
N SER A 109 -0.86 14.53 -0.95
CA SER A 109 -2.04 14.42 -0.09
C SER A 109 -2.98 15.61 -0.27
N ASP A 110 -4.28 15.34 -0.29
CA ASP A 110 -5.33 16.34 -0.22
C ASP A 110 -6.24 16.03 0.97
N ARG A 111 -6.37 17.00 1.90
CA ARG A 111 -7.26 16.93 3.07
C ARG A 111 -7.27 15.55 3.76
N GLY A 112 -6.08 15.04 4.08
CA GLY A 112 -5.90 13.78 4.81
C GLY A 112 -6.03 12.50 3.96
N VAL A 113 -6.41 12.63 2.70
CA VAL A 113 -6.36 11.53 1.73
C VAL A 113 -4.97 11.48 1.11
N VAL A 114 -4.36 10.29 1.10
CA VAL A 114 -3.16 10.05 0.29
C VAL A 114 -3.61 9.82 -1.14
N GLN A 115 -3.16 10.69 -2.04
CA GLN A 115 -3.50 10.70 -3.46
C GLN A 115 -2.40 10.05 -4.28
N GLY A 116 -1.18 9.96 -3.76
CA GLY A 116 -0.10 9.25 -4.43
C GLY A 116 1.22 9.32 -3.71
N ILE A 117 2.17 8.53 -4.20
CA ILE A 117 3.58 8.56 -3.80
C ILE A 117 4.40 8.77 -5.07
N ARG A 118 5.25 9.78 -5.05
CA ARG A 118 6.26 10.02 -6.08
C ARG A 118 7.59 9.47 -5.58
N PHE A 119 8.29 8.78 -6.46
CA PHE A 119 9.61 8.23 -6.21
C PHE A 119 10.68 9.14 -6.84
N ALA A 120 11.78 9.37 -6.13
CA ALA A 120 12.86 10.24 -6.59
C ALA A 120 13.54 9.74 -7.88
N ARG A 121 13.47 8.42 -8.13
CA ARG A 121 14.06 7.75 -9.30
C ARG A 121 13.07 6.75 -9.88
N ALA A 122 13.19 6.52 -11.19
CA ALA A 122 12.45 5.47 -11.87
C ALA A 122 12.86 4.07 -11.36
N ALA A 123 11.97 3.09 -11.54
CA ALA A 123 12.28 1.72 -11.19
C ALA A 123 13.45 1.19 -12.03
N ARG A 124 14.34 0.44 -11.39
CA ARG A 124 15.52 -0.17 -12.03
C ARG A 124 15.42 -1.69 -12.02
N PRO A 125 16.06 -2.41 -12.94
CA PRO A 125 16.15 -3.87 -12.86
C PRO A 125 16.67 -4.33 -11.49
N ALA A 126 16.02 -5.35 -10.93
CA ALA A 126 16.50 -6.04 -9.75
C ALA A 126 17.73 -6.88 -10.09
N VAL A 127 18.70 -6.90 -9.19
CA VAL A 127 19.74 -7.94 -9.19
C VAL A 127 19.26 -9.11 -8.29
N PRO A 128 19.88 -10.30 -8.35
CA PRO A 128 19.54 -11.40 -7.43
C PRO A 128 19.69 -10.99 -5.95
N ASP A 129 18.91 -11.63 -5.07
CA ASP A 129 19.00 -11.51 -3.60
C ASP A 129 18.84 -10.09 -3.02
N VAL A 130 18.09 -9.23 -3.71
CA VAL A 130 17.87 -7.82 -3.33
C VAL A 130 16.82 -7.58 -2.27
N ASP A 131 16.06 -8.61 -1.90
CA ASP A 131 14.83 -8.39 -1.16
C ASP A 131 15.06 -8.01 0.30
N ASP A 132 16.16 -8.45 0.93
CA ASP A 132 16.53 -7.97 2.26
C ASP A 132 16.85 -6.47 2.22
N ALA A 133 17.59 -6.01 1.20
CA ALA A 133 17.87 -4.59 1.01
C ALA A 133 16.60 -3.79 0.66
N LEU A 134 15.70 -4.37 -0.13
CA LEU A 134 14.40 -3.78 -0.44
C LEU A 134 13.57 -3.58 0.82
N VAL A 135 13.46 -4.62 1.66
CA VAL A 135 12.71 -4.58 2.91
C VAL A 135 13.37 -3.64 3.91
N ALA A 136 14.70 -3.61 4.01
CA ALA A 136 15.40 -2.65 4.87
C ALA A 136 15.08 -1.19 4.46
N ALA A 137 15.19 -0.86 3.17
CA ALA A 137 14.90 0.49 2.68
C ALA A 137 13.41 0.88 2.84
N LEU A 138 12.49 -0.04 2.53
CA LEU A 138 11.05 0.21 2.62
C LEU A 138 10.56 0.24 4.07
N VAL A 139 11.03 -0.70 4.89
CA VAL A 139 10.51 -0.89 6.24
C VAL A 139 11.32 -0.12 7.26
N ASP A 140 12.63 -0.35 7.36
CA ASP A 140 13.43 0.23 8.42
C ASP A 140 13.77 1.70 8.14
N ASP A 141 14.17 2.04 6.91
CA ASP A 141 14.55 3.41 6.53
C ASP A 141 13.35 4.34 6.24
N ASN A 142 12.12 3.80 6.26
CA ASN A 142 10.92 4.56 5.98
C ASN A 142 9.78 4.27 6.97
N LEU A 143 9.10 3.13 6.83
CA LEU A 143 7.88 2.88 7.59
C LEU A 143 8.13 2.87 9.11
N ALA A 144 9.26 2.33 9.58
CA ALA A 144 9.67 2.34 10.98
C ALA A 144 9.87 3.76 11.50
N VAL A 145 10.49 4.64 10.68
CA VAL A 145 10.69 6.05 11.01
C VAL A 145 9.34 6.74 11.20
N VAL A 146 8.41 6.57 10.26
CA VAL A 146 7.06 7.16 10.34
C VAL A 146 6.27 6.58 11.52
N VAL A 147 6.37 5.28 11.78
CA VAL A 147 5.77 4.63 12.96
C VAL A 147 6.30 5.23 14.26
N GLY A 148 7.61 5.42 14.37
CA GLY A 148 8.25 6.05 15.53
C GLY A 148 7.76 7.47 15.74
N ARG A 149 7.68 8.25 14.66
CA ARG A 149 7.19 9.64 14.68
C ARG A 149 5.73 9.73 15.09
N LEU A 150 4.85 8.86 14.58
CA LEU A 150 3.44 8.82 15.00
C LEU A 150 3.31 8.46 16.48
N ARG A 151 4.06 7.48 16.97
CA ARG A 151 4.02 7.05 18.39
C ARG A 151 4.50 8.14 19.35
N ALA A 152 5.40 9.00 18.91
CA ALA A 152 5.85 10.14 19.71
C ALA A 152 4.76 11.22 19.88
N ARG A 153 3.73 11.23 19.03
CA ARG A 153 2.70 12.28 19.01
C ARG A 153 1.31 11.80 19.41
N VAL A 154 1.01 10.53 19.16
CA VAL A 154 -0.30 9.93 19.44
C VAL A 154 -0.10 8.68 20.29
N ARG A 155 -0.94 8.51 21.33
CA ARG A 155 -0.93 7.34 22.21
C ARG A 155 -1.54 6.11 21.51
N ILE A 156 -0.88 5.65 20.45
CA ILE A 156 -1.29 4.51 19.65
C ILE A 156 -0.37 3.30 19.89
N SER A 157 -0.96 2.10 19.91
CA SER A 157 -0.18 0.88 20.08
C SER A 157 0.74 0.63 18.87
N SER A 158 1.94 0.10 19.14
CA SER A 158 2.89 -0.24 18.09
C SER A 158 2.32 -1.35 17.19
N ARG A 159 1.58 -2.29 17.80
CA ARG A 159 0.90 -3.37 17.09
C ARG A 159 -0.12 -2.85 16.07
N ASN A 160 -0.87 -1.79 16.36
CA ASN A 160 -1.82 -1.22 15.39
C ASN A 160 -1.10 -0.65 14.16
N LEU A 161 -0.06 0.15 14.36
CA LEU A 161 0.68 0.78 13.26
C LEU A 161 1.42 -0.25 12.41
N TRP A 162 2.12 -1.19 13.03
CA TRP A 162 2.79 -2.29 12.32
C TRP A 162 1.80 -3.25 11.65
N GLY A 163 0.61 -3.41 12.23
CA GLY A 163 -0.49 -4.12 11.59
C GLY A 163 -0.91 -3.50 10.26
N SER A 164 -0.85 -2.17 10.15
CA SER A 164 -1.12 -1.47 8.90
C SER A 164 -0.02 -1.66 7.87
N VAL A 165 1.24 -1.73 8.30
CA VAL A 165 2.37 -2.10 7.43
C VAL A 165 2.20 -3.52 6.89
N ALA A 166 2.02 -4.51 7.76
CA ALA A 166 1.84 -5.91 7.33
C ALA A 166 0.62 -6.09 6.41
N ALA A 167 -0.49 -5.42 6.72
CA ALA A 167 -1.69 -5.44 5.88
C ALA A 167 -1.45 -4.83 4.50
N ALA A 168 -0.59 -3.82 4.38
CA ALA A 168 -0.23 -3.22 3.10
C ALA A 168 0.53 -4.20 2.20
N PHE A 169 1.46 -4.97 2.75
CA PHE A 169 2.15 -6.03 2.00
C PHE A 169 1.17 -7.07 1.48
N ALA A 170 0.39 -7.66 2.37
CA ALA A 170 -0.57 -8.71 2.01
C ALA A 170 -1.64 -8.23 1.03
N THR A 171 -2.22 -7.05 1.27
CA THR A 171 -3.28 -6.51 0.42
C THR A 171 -2.74 -6.06 -0.93
N GLY A 172 -1.53 -5.49 -0.98
CA GLY A 172 -0.85 -5.16 -2.23
C GLY A 172 -0.65 -6.40 -3.10
N THR A 173 -0.10 -7.47 -2.53
CA THR A 173 0.08 -8.74 -3.24
C THR A 173 -1.24 -9.37 -3.68
N ARG A 174 -2.29 -9.29 -2.86
CA ARG A 174 -3.65 -9.74 -3.25
C ARG A 174 -4.16 -9.00 -4.47
N VAL A 175 -4.07 -7.67 -4.47
CA VAL A 175 -4.55 -6.87 -5.60
C VAL A 175 -3.75 -7.22 -6.86
N LEU A 176 -2.43 -7.40 -6.73
CA LEU A 176 -1.58 -7.85 -7.84
C LEU A 176 -2.02 -9.20 -8.39
N SER A 177 -2.27 -10.20 -7.54
CA SER A 177 -2.69 -11.52 -8.01
C SER A 177 -4.06 -11.49 -8.68
N TRP A 178 -5.00 -10.70 -8.15
CA TRP A 178 -6.35 -10.59 -8.73
C TRP A 178 -6.31 -9.98 -10.12
N CYS A 179 -5.48 -8.95 -10.32
CA CYS A 179 -5.37 -8.20 -11.57
C CYS A 179 -4.34 -8.76 -12.57
N ALA A 180 -3.50 -9.72 -12.17
CA ALA A 180 -2.51 -10.33 -13.06
C ALA A 180 -3.18 -11.18 -14.15
N PRO A 181 -2.63 -11.22 -15.38
CA PRO A 181 -3.12 -12.12 -16.41
C PRO A 181 -2.85 -13.58 -16.02
N PRO A 182 -3.63 -14.57 -16.51
CA PRO A 182 -3.43 -15.98 -16.18
C PRO A 182 -2.06 -16.56 -16.51
N THR A 183 -1.30 -15.89 -17.39
CA THR A 183 0.07 -16.27 -17.78
C THR A 183 1.14 -15.81 -16.78
N ASP A 184 0.82 -14.87 -15.89
CA ASP A 184 1.74 -14.39 -14.86
C ASP A 184 1.66 -15.32 -13.63
N PRO A 185 2.78 -15.87 -13.14
CA PRO A 185 2.78 -16.74 -11.95
C PRO A 185 2.11 -16.11 -10.72
N ILE A 186 2.16 -14.78 -10.56
CA ILE A 186 1.50 -14.12 -9.42
C ILE A 186 -0.03 -14.21 -9.47
N HIS A 187 -0.62 -14.58 -10.61
CA HIS A 187 -2.06 -14.83 -10.75
C HIS A 187 -2.55 -15.99 -9.86
N ASP A 188 -1.68 -16.97 -9.60
CA ASP A 188 -1.94 -18.12 -8.75
C ASP A 188 -1.88 -17.72 -7.26
N ALA A 189 -2.93 -18.06 -6.50
CA ALA A 189 -3.04 -17.62 -5.10
C ALA A 189 -1.97 -18.22 -4.17
N PRO A 190 -1.63 -19.54 -4.24
CA PRO A 190 -0.48 -20.10 -3.53
C PRO A 190 0.84 -19.38 -3.84
N THR A 191 1.10 -19.08 -5.11
CA THR A 191 2.31 -18.38 -5.56
C THR A 191 2.36 -16.95 -5.02
N ALA A 192 1.26 -16.21 -5.13
CA ALA A 192 1.13 -14.87 -4.56
C ALA A 192 1.29 -14.87 -3.04
N ALA A 193 0.71 -15.86 -2.35
CA ALA A 193 0.85 -16.01 -0.91
C ALA A 193 2.31 -16.29 -0.52
N ALA A 194 3.01 -17.17 -1.24
CA ALA A 194 4.43 -17.44 -1.01
C ALA A 194 5.29 -16.17 -1.16
N PHE A 195 5.06 -15.40 -2.23
CA PHE A 195 5.74 -14.12 -2.46
C PHE A 195 5.49 -13.11 -1.33
N ALA A 196 4.24 -12.97 -0.86
CA ALA A 196 3.93 -12.11 0.28
C ALA A 196 4.60 -12.59 1.58
N ARG A 197 4.56 -13.90 1.88
CA ARG A 197 5.19 -14.49 3.08
C ARG A 197 6.68 -14.26 3.10
N ASP A 198 7.34 -14.43 1.96
CA ASP A 198 8.78 -14.21 1.80
C ASP A 198 9.16 -12.76 2.14
N LEU A 199 8.49 -11.76 1.56
CA LEU A 199 8.73 -10.34 1.89
C LEU A 199 8.41 -10.00 3.36
N LEU A 200 7.29 -10.50 3.89
CA LEU A 200 6.91 -10.28 5.29
C LEU A 200 7.90 -10.93 6.27
N GLY A 201 8.43 -12.10 5.93
CA GLY A 201 9.34 -12.89 6.76
C GLY A 201 10.72 -12.25 6.95
N ARG A 202 11.15 -11.39 6.01
CA ARG A 202 12.43 -10.67 6.08
C ARG A 202 12.52 -9.68 7.24
N ARG A 203 11.38 -9.15 7.69
CA ARG A 203 11.33 -8.32 8.90
C ARG A 203 10.65 -9.07 10.03
N ARG A 204 11.44 -9.42 11.06
CA ARG A 204 10.96 -10.15 12.24
C ARG A 204 9.65 -9.59 12.79
N GLY A 205 8.61 -10.42 12.78
CA GLY A 205 7.33 -10.17 13.43
C GLY A 205 6.24 -9.54 12.55
N LEU A 206 6.54 -9.11 11.32
CA LEU A 206 5.50 -8.58 10.41
C LEU A 206 4.56 -9.70 9.91
N ASP A 207 5.13 -10.86 9.63
CA ASP A 207 4.43 -12.09 9.24
C ASP A 207 3.31 -12.49 10.21
N ARG A 208 3.43 -12.16 11.50
CA ARG A 208 2.43 -12.48 12.55
C ARG A 208 1.31 -11.46 12.69
N LEU A 209 1.35 -10.37 11.92
CA LEU A 209 0.39 -9.26 12.00
C LEU A 209 -0.66 -9.30 10.88
N VAL A 210 -0.57 -10.29 10.00
CA VAL A 210 -1.50 -10.53 8.91
C VAL A 210 -1.56 -12.02 8.64
N GLY A 211 -2.70 -12.50 8.15
CA GLY A 211 -2.82 -13.84 7.63
C GLY A 211 -3.24 -13.85 6.17
N LEU A 212 -2.75 -14.86 5.48
CA LEU A 212 -2.96 -15.10 4.05
C LEU A 212 -3.71 -16.41 3.93
N GLY A 213 -4.76 -16.42 3.13
CA GLY A 213 -5.57 -17.61 2.87
C GLY A 213 -5.98 -17.67 1.41
N GLU A 214 -6.72 -18.70 1.09
CA GLU A 214 -7.21 -18.99 -0.25
C GLU A 214 -8.73 -19.13 -0.20
N LEU A 215 -9.38 -18.70 -1.27
CA LEU A 215 -10.82 -18.84 -1.47
C LEU A 215 -11.04 -19.38 -2.88
N ASP A 216 -11.56 -20.60 -2.98
CA ASP A 216 -11.97 -21.16 -4.26
C ASP A 216 -13.33 -20.59 -4.66
N GLU A 217 -13.37 -19.89 -5.78
CA GLU A 217 -14.59 -19.29 -6.31
C GLU A 217 -14.52 -19.17 -7.84
N ALA A 218 -15.62 -19.50 -8.52
CA ALA A 218 -15.70 -19.53 -9.99
C ALA A 218 -14.58 -20.33 -10.69
N GLY A 219 -14.14 -21.45 -10.08
CA GLY A 219 -13.12 -22.33 -10.65
C GLY A 219 -11.68 -21.80 -10.54
N ARG A 220 -11.45 -20.78 -9.71
CA ARG A 220 -10.12 -20.21 -9.42
C ARG A 220 -9.89 -20.10 -7.92
N SER A 221 -8.67 -20.35 -7.47
CA SER A 221 -8.22 -19.99 -6.10
C SER A 221 -7.83 -18.52 -6.05
N TRP A 222 -8.44 -17.77 -5.14
CA TRP A 222 -8.21 -16.34 -4.93
C TRP A 222 -7.46 -16.10 -3.64
N LEU A 223 -6.39 -15.30 -3.69
CA LEU A 223 -5.70 -14.87 -2.48
C LEU A 223 -6.65 -14.01 -1.64
N VAL A 224 -6.86 -14.39 -0.38
CA VAL A 224 -7.60 -13.61 0.61
C VAL A 224 -6.69 -13.22 1.76
N VAL A 225 -7.00 -12.10 2.40
CA VAL A 225 -6.15 -11.49 3.43
C VAL A 225 -6.99 -11.19 4.66
N HIS A 226 -6.44 -11.44 5.84
CA HIS A 226 -7.06 -10.98 7.08
C HIS A 226 -6.02 -10.29 7.94
N ARG A 227 -6.41 -9.18 8.58
CA ARG A 227 -5.52 -8.47 9.49
C ARG A 227 -5.34 -9.29 10.77
N GLY A 228 -4.15 -9.23 11.36
CA GLY A 228 -3.88 -9.68 12.74
C GLY A 228 -3.96 -8.55 13.76
N ALA A 229 -4.16 -7.31 13.31
CA ALA A 229 -4.36 -6.13 14.14
C ALA A 229 -5.37 -5.16 13.52
N CYS A 230 -6.28 -4.67 14.37
CA CYS A 230 -7.37 -3.78 13.95
C CYS A 230 -6.85 -2.42 13.48
N CYS A 231 -7.38 -1.89 12.37
CA CYS A 231 -7.10 -0.53 11.91
C CYS A 231 -7.92 0.56 12.62
N LEU A 232 -8.87 0.15 13.49
CA LEU A 232 -9.81 1.02 14.22
C LEU A 232 -10.85 1.75 13.36
N ALA A 233 -10.97 1.46 12.06
CA ALA A 233 -11.96 2.08 11.17
C ALA A 233 -13.41 1.98 11.70
N TYR A 234 -13.74 0.85 12.35
CA TYR A 234 -15.06 0.61 12.94
C TYR A 234 -15.44 1.60 14.07
N ARG A 235 -14.48 2.36 14.60
CA ARG A 235 -14.72 3.39 15.63
C ARG A 235 -15.07 4.77 15.05
N THR A 236 -15.04 4.92 13.73
CA THR A 236 -15.60 6.12 13.07
C THR A 236 -17.13 6.08 13.15
N PRO A 237 -17.84 7.21 12.99
CA PRO A 237 -19.31 7.23 13.02
C PRO A 237 -19.98 6.28 12.02
N THR A 238 -19.28 5.95 10.94
CA THR A 238 -19.80 4.97 9.96
C THR A 238 -19.97 3.57 10.55
N GLY A 239 -19.21 3.21 11.60
CA GLY A 239 -19.25 1.88 12.21
C GLY A 239 -18.81 0.73 11.30
N ARG A 240 -18.34 1.01 10.08
CA ARG A 240 -18.15 -0.01 9.04
C ARG A 240 -16.88 -0.82 9.26
N THR A 241 -16.97 -2.10 8.98
CA THR A 241 -15.84 -3.05 8.91
C THR A 241 -15.51 -3.38 7.45
N CYS A 242 -14.24 -3.64 7.16
CA CYS A 242 -13.81 -4.15 5.86
C CYS A 242 -13.69 -5.68 5.87
N ALA A 243 -13.60 -6.32 4.70
CA ALA A 243 -13.45 -7.78 4.61
C ALA A 243 -12.14 -8.32 5.21
N THR A 244 -11.16 -7.48 5.53
CA THR A 244 -9.92 -7.92 6.22
C THR A 244 -10.01 -7.73 7.74
N CYS A 245 -11.15 -7.26 8.27
CA CYS A 245 -11.29 -6.85 9.66
C CYS A 245 -11.16 -8.03 10.64
N THR A 246 -10.48 -7.79 11.76
CA THR A 246 -10.23 -8.77 12.83
C THR A 246 -11.45 -9.04 13.70
N LEU A 247 -12.49 -8.21 13.58
CA LEU A 247 -13.73 -8.34 14.35
C LEU A 247 -14.75 -9.26 13.67
N LEU A 248 -14.53 -9.59 12.40
CA LEU A 248 -15.36 -10.55 11.68
C LEU A 248 -14.94 -11.95 12.06
N ASP A 249 -15.89 -12.86 12.21
CA ASP A 249 -15.60 -14.28 12.27
C ASP A 249 -15.10 -14.79 10.90
N PRO A 250 -14.53 -16.01 10.83
CA PRO A 250 -14.01 -16.56 9.59
C PRO A 250 -15.04 -16.70 8.45
N ASP A 251 -16.28 -17.05 8.76
CA ASP A 251 -17.31 -17.34 7.76
C ASP A 251 -17.83 -16.04 7.15
N GLU A 252 -18.14 -15.04 7.99
CA GLU A 252 -18.52 -13.71 7.53
C GLU A 252 -17.41 -13.09 6.67
N ARG A 253 -16.15 -13.36 7.00
CA ARG A 253 -15.01 -12.91 6.20
C ARG A 253 -14.99 -13.57 4.83
N ALA A 254 -15.15 -14.89 4.78
CA ALA A 254 -15.19 -15.65 3.53
C ALA A 254 -16.32 -15.17 2.62
N ASP A 255 -17.50 -14.94 3.18
CA ASP A 255 -18.67 -14.46 2.44
C ASP A 255 -18.45 -13.07 1.84
N ARG A 256 -17.85 -12.14 2.60
CA ARG A 256 -17.50 -10.81 2.07
C ARG A 256 -16.46 -10.89 0.95
N PHE A 257 -15.47 -11.78 1.08
CA PHE A 257 -14.50 -12.00 0.00
C PHE A 257 -15.13 -12.61 -1.24
N ARG A 258 -16.04 -13.57 -1.08
CA ARG A 258 -16.82 -14.14 -2.18
C ARG A 258 -17.62 -13.05 -2.91
N GLY A 259 -18.27 -12.16 -2.16
CA GLY A 259 -18.92 -10.97 -2.72
C GLY A 259 -17.96 -10.14 -3.58
N PHE A 260 -16.79 -9.78 -3.05
CA PHE A 260 -15.80 -9.01 -3.81
C PHE A 260 -15.25 -9.72 -5.05
N VAL A 261 -15.07 -11.04 -4.99
CA VAL A 261 -14.67 -11.83 -6.16
C VAL A 261 -15.76 -11.79 -7.22
N ASN A 262 -17.01 -11.97 -6.84
CA ASN A 262 -18.15 -11.94 -7.77
C ASN A 262 -18.31 -10.55 -8.42
N ASP A 263 -18.20 -9.48 -7.64
CA ASP A 263 -18.23 -8.10 -8.15
C ASP A 263 -17.10 -7.87 -9.16
N TYR A 264 -15.86 -8.27 -8.81
CA TYR A 264 -14.70 -8.14 -9.70
C TYR A 264 -14.88 -8.90 -11.03
N LEU A 265 -15.44 -10.12 -10.97
CA LEU A 265 -15.73 -10.92 -12.16
C LEU A 265 -16.84 -10.34 -13.02
N GLN A 266 -17.79 -9.60 -12.44
CA GLN A 266 -18.83 -8.90 -13.20
C GLN A 266 -18.29 -7.65 -13.90
N GLU A 267 -17.44 -6.88 -13.23
CA GLU A 267 -16.82 -5.66 -13.77
C GLU A 267 -15.76 -5.95 -14.86
N SER A 268 -15.19 -7.15 -14.86
CA SER A 268 -14.13 -7.57 -15.81
C SER A 268 -14.68 -8.24 -17.08
N ARG A 269 -16.00 -8.35 -17.24
CA ARG A 269 -16.69 -8.90 -18.43
C ARG A 269 -17.12 -7.79 -19.38
#